data_AF-A0A2G6NRA9-F1
#
_entry.id   AF-A0A2G6NRA9-F1
#
_cell.length_a   1.000
_cell.length_b   1.000
_cell.length_c   1.000
_cell.angle_alpha   90.00
_cell.angle_beta   90.00
_cell.angle_gamma   90.00
#
_symmetry.space_group_name_H-M   'P 1'
#
loop_
_entity.id
_entity.type
_entity.pdbx_description
1 polymer ?
#
loop_
_entity_poly.entity_id
_entity_poly.type
_entity_poly.pdbx_seq_one_letter_code
_entity_poly.pdbx_strand_id
1 'polypeptide(L)'
;MNDFLRNLRRQQKDRFPGSYVEASNRSSYPHPDRRSKSSSQKGNADTEILLKKLIEIIPEFKKLMNSVITSNDNFAKLMERFVAVEEKRNIVFESLGKSMEILAERFGLEVDSGENTNDFKKTKKITEEEKDRIMGIIFDMRKNGSTYEDIAVYLDSKKYPTFSNKGRWHAQTIHRLYQKKEEKK
;
A
#
# COMPACT_ATOMS: atom_id res chain seq x y z
N MET A 1 -3.90 -20.46 -15.99
CA MET A 1 -3.55 -20.76 -14.58
C MET A 1 -2.44 -21.83 -14.46
N ASN A 2 -1.43 -21.87 -15.35
CA ASN A 2 -0.39 -22.92 -15.36
C ASN A 2 1.06 -22.38 -15.28
N ASP A 3 1.26 -21.08 -15.46
CA ASP A 3 2.61 -20.49 -15.50
C ASP A 3 3.19 -20.23 -14.11
N PHE A 4 2.34 -20.04 -13.09
CA PHE A 4 2.78 -19.81 -11.72
C PHE A 4 3.44 -21.06 -11.09
N LEU A 5 2.88 -22.25 -11.34
CA LEU A 5 3.43 -23.51 -10.84
C LEU A 5 4.69 -23.95 -11.60
N ARG A 6 4.82 -23.57 -12.88
CA ARG A 6 6.02 -23.87 -13.66
C ARG A 6 7.25 -23.09 -13.17
N ASN A 7 7.07 -21.85 -12.72
CA ASN A 7 8.17 -21.06 -12.15
C ASN A 7 8.60 -21.55 -10.77
N LEU A 8 7.68 -22.08 -9.95
CA LEU A 8 8.02 -22.59 -8.63
C LEU A 8 8.84 -23.90 -8.69
N ARG A 9 8.58 -24.76 -9.68
CA ARG A 9 9.31 -26.04 -9.85
C ARG A 9 10.71 -25.86 -10.43
N ARG A 10 10.97 -24.77 -11.16
CA ARG A 10 12.29 -24.49 -11.76
C ARG A 10 13.30 -23.97 -10.73
N GLN A 11 12.86 -23.25 -9.70
CA GLN A 11 13.78 -22.65 -8.72
C GLN A 11 14.44 -23.63 -7.73
N GLN A 12 13.99 -24.89 -7.63
CA GLN A 12 14.60 -25.88 -6.74
C GLN A 12 15.72 -26.73 -7.37
N LYS A 13 15.90 -26.69 -8.71
CA LYS A 13 16.80 -27.63 -9.39
C LYS A 13 18.26 -27.16 -9.49
N ASP A 14 18.55 -25.88 -9.25
CA ASP A 14 19.87 -25.30 -9.57
C ASP A 14 20.79 -25.08 -8.35
N ARG A 15 20.55 -25.77 -7.22
CA ARG A 15 21.39 -25.67 -6.00
C ARG A 15 22.43 -26.80 -5.83
N PHE A 16 22.81 -27.50 -6.90
CA PHE A 16 23.94 -28.44 -6.83
C PHE A 16 24.91 -28.24 -8.01
N PRO A 17 26.06 -27.59 -7.81
CA PRO A 17 27.20 -27.74 -8.69
C PRO A 17 28.02 -28.95 -8.21
N GLY A 18 28.09 -30.01 -9.01
CA GLY A 18 28.74 -31.26 -8.60
C GLY A 18 28.94 -32.24 -9.74
N SER A 19 29.68 -31.78 -10.74
CA SER A 19 30.14 -32.50 -11.92
C SER A 19 31.27 -33.49 -11.56
N TYR A 20 31.13 -34.74 -12.07
CA TYR A 20 32.16 -35.75 -12.39
C TYR A 20 33.06 -36.29 -11.26
N VAL A 21 32.92 -37.59 -10.95
CA VAL A 21 34.07 -38.42 -10.57
C VAL A 21 34.01 -39.74 -11.34
N GLU A 22 34.88 -39.79 -12.34
CA GLU A 22 35.25 -40.92 -13.15
C GLU A 22 36.14 -41.88 -12.33
N ALA A 23 35.97 -43.17 -12.58
CA ALA A 23 36.61 -44.24 -11.84
C ALA A 23 38.12 -44.32 -12.14
N SER A 24 38.96 -44.34 -11.11
CA SER A 24 40.18 -45.17 -11.12
C SER A 24 40.76 -45.38 -9.71
N ASN A 25 40.93 -46.67 -9.39
CA ASN A 25 41.96 -47.27 -8.53
C ASN A 25 42.79 -46.35 -7.62
N ARG A 26 42.70 -46.57 -6.30
CA ARG A 26 43.88 -46.80 -5.43
C ARG A 26 43.49 -47.27 -4.02
N SER A 27 43.85 -48.53 -3.75
CA SER A 27 44.60 -49.01 -2.60
C SER A 27 44.19 -48.57 -1.18
N SER A 28 43.60 -49.53 -0.45
CA SER A 28 44.12 -50.09 0.81
C SER A 28 44.61 -49.11 1.90
N TYR A 29 43.76 -48.85 2.90
CA TYR A 29 44.11 -48.90 4.32
C TYR A 29 42.85 -49.20 5.15
N PRO A 30 42.87 -50.15 6.09
CA PRO A 30 41.72 -50.42 6.97
C PRO A 30 41.67 -49.34 8.06
N HIS A 31 40.72 -48.43 7.95
CA HIS A 31 40.41 -47.50 9.03
C HIS A 31 39.73 -48.26 10.17
N PRO A 32 40.21 -48.17 11.43
CA PRO A 32 39.57 -48.83 12.54
C PRO A 32 38.17 -48.23 12.77
N ASP A 33 37.18 -49.11 12.82
CA ASP A 33 35.81 -48.85 13.23
C ASP A 33 35.79 -48.12 14.58
N ARG A 34 35.80 -46.78 14.52
CA ARG A 34 35.33 -45.96 15.62
C ARG A 34 33.82 -46.06 15.60
N ARG A 35 33.32 -47.09 16.30
CA ARG A 35 31.94 -47.18 16.78
C ARG A 35 31.68 -45.97 17.67
N SER A 36 31.42 -44.82 17.06
CA SER A 36 30.98 -43.60 17.71
C SER A 36 29.61 -43.91 18.30
N LYS A 37 29.60 -44.17 19.62
CA LYS A 37 28.37 -44.23 20.40
C LYS A 37 27.55 -43.00 20.07
N SER A 38 26.33 -43.27 19.61
CA SER A 38 25.29 -42.30 19.31
C SER A 38 25.21 -41.20 20.36
N SER A 39 25.72 -40.02 20.03
CA SER A 39 25.41 -38.75 20.71
C SER A 39 24.03 -38.26 20.25
N SER A 40 23.01 -39.10 20.40
CA SER A 40 21.62 -38.73 20.12
C SER A 40 20.92 -38.34 21.42
N GLN A 41 21.33 -37.22 22.03
CA GLN A 41 20.59 -36.65 23.18
C GLN A 41 20.95 -35.19 23.48
N LYS A 42 21.17 -34.37 22.46
CA LYS A 42 21.44 -32.93 22.65
C LYS A 42 20.59 -32.01 21.75
N GLY A 43 19.38 -32.47 21.40
CA GLY A 43 18.44 -31.73 20.53
C GLY A 43 17.08 -31.41 21.15
N ASN A 44 16.80 -31.81 22.40
CA ASN A 44 15.47 -31.64 23.03
C ASN A 44 15.36 -30.44 23.98
N ALA A 45 16.46 -29.93 24.52
CA ALA A 45 16.40 -28.79 25.44
C ALA A 45 15.94 -27.51 24.72
N ASP A 46 16.44 -27.28 23.50
CA ASP A 46 16.13 -26.09 22.72
C ASP A 46 14.67 -26.10 22.22
N THR A 47 14.14 -27.28 21.86
CA THR A 47 12.75 -27.41 21.41
C THR A 47 11.77 -27.23 22.57
N GLU A 48 12.08 -27.73 23.76
CA GLU A 48 11.24 -27.53 24.95
C GLU A 48 11.25 -26.07 25.44
N ILE A 49 12.40 -25.38 25.34
CA ILE A 49 12.51 -23.94 25.62
C ILE A 49 11.68 -23.12 24.63
N LEU A 50 11.71 -23.48 23.34
CA LEU A 50 10.90 -22.82 22.31
C LEU A 50 9.40 -23.04 22.54
N LEU A 51 8.98 -24.24 22.94
CA LEU A 51 7.58 -24.52 23.27
C LEU A 51 7.09 -23.71 24.47
N LYS A 52 7.90 -23.57 25.52
CA LYS A 52 7.57 -22.73 26.68
C LYS A 52 7.42 -21.26 26.29
N LYS A 53 8.35 -20.72 25.49
CA LYS A 53 8.26 -19.36 24.95
C LYS A 53 7.03 -19.18 24.05
N LEU A 54 6.69 -20.18 23.24
CA LEU A 54 5.50 -20.13 22.38
C LEU A 54 4.21 -20.07 23.22
N ILE A 55 4.13 -20.88 24.28
CA ILE A 55 3.00 -20.88 25.22
C ILE A 55 2.85 -19.51 25.92
N GLU A 56 3.96 -18.85 26.25
CA GLU A 56 3.96 -17.50 26.84
C GLU A 56 3.47 -16.41 25.85
N ILE A 57 3.69 -16.58 24.54
CA ILE A 57 3.29 -15.60 23.51
C ILE A 57 1.81 -15.77 23.11
N ILE A 58 1.22 -16.96 23.24
CA ILE A 58 -0.18 -17.23 22.87
C ILE A 58 -1.19 -16.26 23.51
N PRO A 59 -1.10 -15.90 24.81
CA PRO A 59 -1.98 -14.91 25.43
C PRO A 59 -1.88 -13.53 24.79
N GLU A 60 -0.68 -13.07 24.44
CA GLU A 60 -0.47 -11.78 23.79
C GLU A 60 -1.01 -11.80 22.36
N PHE A 61 -0.76 -12.88 21.64
CA PHE A 61 -1.33 -13.10 20.32
C PHE A 61 -2.87 -13.10 20.35
N LYS A 62 -3.48 -13.74 21.36
CA LYS A 62 -4.93 -13.72 21.58
C LYS A 62 -5.45 -12.31 21.85
N LYS A 63 -4.75 -11.50 22.65
CA LYS A 63 -5.10 -10.09 22.88
C LYS A 63 -5.05 -9.29 21.57
N LEU A 64 -4.01 -9.49 20.77
CA LEU A 64 -3.87 -8.83 19.48
C LEU A 64 -4.98 -9.23 18.50
N MET A 65 -5.30 -10.51 18.41
CA MET A 65 -6.41 -11.01 17.59
C MET A 65 -7.75 -10.42 18.02
N ASN A 66 -8.02 -10.33 19.33
CA ASN A 66 -9.23 -9.67 19.84
C ASN A 66 -9.25 -8.17 19.51
N SER A 67 -8.11 -7.49 19.56
CA SER A 67 -7.99 -6.10 19.14
C SER A 67 -8.29 -5.93 17.65
N VAL A 68 -7.84 -6.86 16.80
CA VAL A 68 -8.12 -6.85 15.37
C VAL A 68 -9.62 -7.08 15.11
N ILE A 69 -10.23 -8.04 15.81
CA ILE A 69 -11.67 -8.31 15.70
C ILE A 69 -12.48 -7.08 16.08
N THR A 70 -12.19 -6.46 17.22
CA THR A 70 -12.89 -5.24 17.66
C THR A 70 -12.68 -4.06 16.71
N SER A 71 -11.49 -3.91 16.14
CA SER A 71 -11.22 -2.90 15.10
C SER A 71 -12.04 -3.15 13.84
N ASN A 72 -12.16 -4.41 13.40
CA ASN A 72 -12.95 -4.78 12.23
C ASN A 72 -14.45 -4.54 12.46
N ASP A 73 -14.97 -4.85 13.65
CA ASP A 73 -16.37 -4.55 14.00
C ASP A 73 -16.65 -3.05 13.98
N ASN A 74 -15.72 -2.25 14.50
CA ASN A 74 -15.84 -0.79 14.45
C ASN A 74 -15.79 -0.27 13.01
N PHE A 75 -14.93 -0.85 12.17
CA PHE A 75 -14.85 -0.52 10.75
C PHE A 75 -16.15 -0.87 10.00
N ALA A 76 -16.75 -2.03 10.28
CA ALA A 76 -18.03 -2.44 9.69
C ALA A 76 -19.14 -1.43 10.02
N LYS A 77 -19.25 -1.01 11.30
CA LYS A 77 -20.23 0.02 11.72
C LYS A 77 -20.01 1.38 11.04
N LEU A 78 -18.75 1.75 10.79
CA LEU A 78 -18.44 2.98 10.06
C LEU A 78 -18.84 2.87 8.59
N MET A 79 -18.60 1.72 7.96
CA MET A 79 -19.02 1.46 6.58
C MET A 79 -20.53 1.51 6.43
N GLU A 80 -21.30 0.91 7.35
CA GLU A 80 -22.77 1.02 7.33
C GLU A 80 -23.26 2.47 7.38
N ARG A 81 -22.66 3.30 8.23
CA ARG A 81 -22.99 4.73 8.32
C ARG A 81 -22.61 5.48 7.05
N PHE A 82 -21.47 5.15 6.45
CA PHE A 82 -21.01 5.77 5.21
C PHE A 82 -21.98 5.45 4.06
N VAL A 83 -22.36 4.18 3.92
CA VAL A 83 -23.36 3.75 2.92
C VAL A 83 -24.69 4.50 3.14
N ALA A 84 -25.17 4.61 4.36
CA ALA A 84 -26.40 5.35 4.66
C ALA A 84 -26.33 6.85 4.30
N VAL A 85 -25.15 7.47 4.46
CA VAL A 85 -24.93 8.86 4.03
C VAL A 85 -24.87 8.97 2.51
N GLU A 86 -24.24 8.01 1.84
CA GLU A 86 -24.13 7.97 0.39
C GLU A 86 -25.49 7.71 -0.29
N GLU A 87 -26.33 6.86 0.30
CA GLU A 87 -27.71 6.66 -0.14
C GLU A 87 -28.53 7.95 -0.04
N LYS A 88 -28.46 8.65 1.11
CA LYS A 88 -29.14 9.94 1.29
C LYS A 88 -28.66 10.98 0.28
N ARG A 89 -27.36 11.01 0.03
CA ARG A 89 -26.76 11.86 -0.99
C ARG A 89 -27.35 11.54 -2.36
N ASN A 90 -27.42 10.27 -2.75
CA ASN A 90 -27.96 9.85 -4.04
C ASN A 90 -29.44 10.20 -4.20
N ILE A 91 -30.25 10.04 -3.16
CA ILE A 91 -31.67 10.44 -3.16
C ILE A 91 -31.80 11.94 -3.44
N VAL A 92 -30.98 12.77 -2.81
CA VAL A 92 -30.99 14.23 -3.05
C VAL A 92 -30.57 14.54 -4.49
N PHE A 93 -29.53 13.89 -5.01
CA PHE A 93 -29.11 14.09 -6.41
C PHE A 93 -30.18 13.66 -7.40
N GLU A 94 -30.89 12.57 -7.14
CA GLU A 94 -32.00 12.12 -7.98
C GLU A 94 -33.15 13.13 -7.96
N SER A 95 -33.50 13.66 -6.77
CA SER A 95 -34.53 14.70 -6.66
C SER A 95 -34.13 15.99 -7.38
N LEU A 96 -32.85 16.36 -7.32
CA LEU A 96 -32.31 17.51 -8.02
C LEU A 96 -32.33 17.28 -9.54
N GLY A 97 -31.93 16.09 -10.01
CA GLY A 97 -31.99 15.71 -11.41
C GLY A 97 -33.40 15.84 -11.98
N LYS A 98 -34.40 15.27 -11.28
CA LYS A 98 -35.82 15.40 -11.66
C LYS A 98 -36.29 16.86 -11.70
N SER A 99 -35.86 17.69 -10.74
CA SER A 99 -36.21 19.12 -10.76
C SER A 99 -35.56 19.89 -11.92
N MET A 100 -34.35 19.50 -12.31
CA MET A 100 -33.63 20.09 -13.45
C MET A 100 -34.23 19.65 -14.79
N GLU A 101 -34.70 18.41 -14.89
CA GLU A 101 -35.42 17.88 -16.06
C GLU A 101 -36.69 18.70 -16.33
N ILE A 102 -37.52 18.91 -15.29
CA ILE A 102 -38.74 19.75 -15.39
C ILE A 102 -38.41 21.18 -15.83
N LEU A 103 -37.31 21.75 -15.32
CA LEU A 103 -36.88 23.10 -15.73
C LEU A 103 -36.42 23.12 -17.19
N ALA A 104 -35.67 22.12 -17.63
CA ALA A 104 -35.15 22.06 -18.98
C ALA A 104 -36.25 21.86 -20.02
N GLU A 105 -37.25 21.02 -19.72
CA GLU A 105 -38.48 20.90 -20.54
C GLU A 105 -39.18 22.26 -20.71
N ARG A 106 -39.30 23.03 -19.62
CA ARG A 106 -39.98 24.33 -19.64
C ARG A 106 -39.25 25.40 -20.46
N PHE A 107 -37.92 25.32 -20.55
CA PHE A 107 -37.09 26.30 -21.26
C PHE A 107 -36.59 25.79 -22.63
N GLY A 108 -36.99 24.60 -23.07
CA GLY A 108 -36.55 24.02 -24.34
C GLY A 108 -35.05 23.76 -24.41
N LEU A 109 -34.41 23.51 -23.27
CA LEU A 109 -32.99 23.16 -23.21
C LEU A 109 -32.88 21.64 -23.34
N GLU A 110 -32.16 21.15 -24.37
CA GLU A 110 -31.77 19.75 -24.44
C GLU A 110 -30.87 19.41 -23.25
N VAL A 111 -31.38 18.62 -22.31
CA VAL A 111 -30.55 17.96 -21.30
C VAL A 111 -29.91 16.78 -22.01
N ASP A 112 -28.64 16.92 -22.36
CA ASP A 112 -27.81 15.79 -22.77
C ASP A 112 -27.75 14.81 -21.60
N SER A 113 -28.64 13.81 -21.63
CA SER A 113 -28.67 12.67 -20.72
C SER A 113 -27.51 11.75 -21.08
N GLY A 114 -26.29 12.26 -20.89
CA GLY A 114 -25.07 11.50 -21.08
C GLY A 114 -25.01 10.38 -20.06
N GLU A 115 -25.50 9.19 -20.44
CA GLU A 115 -24.98 7.92 -19.94
C GLU A 115 -23.50 7.83 -20.31
N ASN A 116 -22.66 8.52 -19.56
CA ASN A 116 -21.23 8.30 -19.56
C ASN A 116 -20.74 8.29 -18.12
N THR A 117 -20.48 7.07 -17.68
CA THR A 117 -19.57 6.71 -16.61
C THR A 117 -18.39 7.69 -16.51
N ASN A 118 -18.09 8.15 -15.29
CA ASN A 118 -16.75 8.58 -14.86
C ASN A 118 -16.08 9.85 -15.42
N ASP A 119 -16.78 10.89 -15.93
CA ASP A 119 -16.07 12.09 -16.42
C ASP A 119 -16.58 13.47 -15.96
N PHE A 120 -17.07 13.57 -14.72
CA PHE A 120 -17.21 14.87 -14.02
C PHE A 120 -16.03 15.17 -13.08
N LYS A 121 -14.81 15.11 -13.62
CA LYS A 121 -13.78 16.10 -13.29
C LYS A 121 -13.24 16.61 -14.61
N LYS A 122 -13.86 17.66 -15.17
CA LYS A 122 -13.11 18.63 -15.97
C LYS A 122 -11.93 19.05 -15.10
N THR A 123 -10.78 18.45 -15.35
CA THR A 123 -9.52 18.77 -14.71
C THR A 123 -9.23 20.20 -15.12
N LYS A 124 -9.62 21.15 -14.26
CA LYS A 124 -9.15 22.53 -14.37
C LYS A 124 -7.63 22.41 -14.36
N LYS A 125 -7.00 22.56 -15.53
CA LYS A 125 -5.54 22.61 -15.62
C LYS A 125 -5.14 23.72 -14.66
N ILE A 126 -4.40 23.36 -13.62
CA ILE A 126 -3.87 24.34 -12.66
C ILE A 126 -3.14 25.39 -13.49
N THR A 127 -3.56 26.65 -13.35
CA THR A 127 -2.94 27.75 -14.08
C THR A 127 -1.49 27.89 -13.64
N GLU A 128 -0.61 28.40 -14.50
CA GLU A 128 0.80 28.57 -14.10
C GLU A 128 0.93 29.47 -12.86
N GLU A 129 0.05 30.46 -12.70
CA GLU A 129 -0.03 31.30 -11.51
C GLU A 129 -0.36 30.53 -10.21
N GLU A 130 -1.21 29.50 -10.29
CA GLU A 130 -1.51 28.64 -9.14
C GLU A 130 -0.33 27.72 -8.80
N LYS A 131 0.38 27.21 -9.81
CA LYS A 131 1.61 26.42 -9.60
C LYS A 131 2.69 27.25 -8.94
N ASP A 132 2.89 28.49 -9.41
CA ASP A 132 3.88 29.41 -8.84
C ASP A 132 3.56 29.79 -7.40
N ARG A 133 2.27 30.00 -7.08
CA ARG A 133 1.82 30.22 -5.70
C ARG A 133 2.13 29.02 -4.80
N ILE A 134 1.80 27.81 -5.24
CA ILE A 134 2.09 26.58 -4.48
C ILE A 134 3.61 26.41 -4.30
N MET A 135 4.40 26.67 -5.35
CA MET A 135 5.86 26.65 -5.29
C MET A 135 6.44 27.77 -4.42
N GLY A 136 5.77 28.90 -4.26
CA GLY A 136 6.14 29.94 -3.30
C GLY A 136 6.00 29.43 -1.87
N ILE A 137 4.81 28.91 -1.54
CA ILE A 137 4.48 28.35 -0.22
C ILE A 137 5.47 27.25 0.18
N ILE A 138 5.75 26.30 -0.72
CA ILE A 138 6.71 25.20 -0.45
C ILE A 138 8.09 25.77 -0.07
N PHE A 139 8.55 26.79 -0.78
CA PHE A 139 9.87 27.40 -0.52
C PHE A 139 9.89 28.19 0.77
N ASP A 140 8.87 28.98 1.04
CA ASP A 140 8.78 29.79 2.26
C ASP A 140 8.71 28.88 3.50
N MET A 141 7.92 27.81 3.44
CA MET A 141 7.86 26.84 4.53
C MET A 141 9.19 26.09 4.75
N ARG A 142 9.92 25.75 3.67
CA ARG A 142 11.26 25.15 3.82
C ARG A 142 12.27 26.13 4.38
N LYS A 143 12.23 27.40 3.96
CA LYS A 143 13.07 28.46 4.53
C LYS A 143 12.80 28.68 6.02
N ASN A 144 11.56 28.50 6.44
CA ASN A 144 11.15 28.54 7.84
C ASN A 144 11.46 27.25 8.63
N GLY A 145 12.13 26.26 8.02
CA GLY A 145 12.56 25.03 8.68
C GLY A 145 11.49 23.93 8.78
N SER A 146 10.33 24.07 8.11
CA SER A 146 9.30 23.02 8.11
C SER A 146 9.77 21.75 7.39
N THR A 147 9.35 20.57 7.86
CA THR A 147 9.66 19.31 7.18
C THR A 147 8.80 19.13 5.93
N TYR A 148 9.20 18.25 5.01
CA TYR A 148 8.41 17.97 3.81
C TYR A 148 7.03 17.36 4.12
N GLU A 149 6.92 16.64 5.23
CA GLU A 149 5.65 16.07 5.69
C GLU A 149 4.72 17.18 6.20
N ASP A 150 5.25 18.12 6.99
CA ASP A 150 4.47 19.26 7.49
C ASP A 150 3.90 20.11 6.35
N ILE A 151 4.68 20.29 5.28
CA ILE A 151 4.24 21.02 4.09
C ILE A 151 3.15 20.23 3.36
N ALA A 152 3.26 18.90 3.28
CA ALA A 152 2.22 18.07 2.67
C ALA A 152 0.90 18.19 3.43
N VAL A 153 0.95 18.06 4.75
CA VAL A 153 -0.21 18.23 5.63
C VAL A 153 -0.78 19.64 5.49
N TYR A 154 0.07 20.67 5.44
CA TYR A 154 -0.37 22.05 5.25
C TYR A 154 -1.12 22.24 3.93
N LEU A 155 -0.56 21.77 2.81
CA LEU A 155 -1.18 21.90 1.49
C LEU A 155 -2.49 21.12 1.39
N ASP A 156 -2.57 19.94 2.01
CA ASP A 156 -3.78 19.13 2.07
C ASP A 156 -4.86 19.78 2.95
N SER A 157 -4.48 20.32 4.11
CA SER A 157 -5.39 21.03 5.03
C SER A 157 -6.02 22.28 4.40
N LYS A 158 -5.25 22.99 3.57
CA LYS A 158 -5.71 24.17 2.81
C LYS A 158 -6.42 23.79 1.51
N LYS A 159 -6.56 22.50 1.21
CA LYS A 159 -7.19 21.95 -0.01
C LYS A 159 -6.56 22.46 -1.31
N TYR A 160 -5.25 22.67 -1.33
CA TYR A 160 -4.55 23.01 -2.58
C TYR A 160 -4.54 21.81 -3.52
N PRO A 161 -4.92 21.97 -4.79
CA PRO A 161 -4.91 20.88 -5.75
C PRO A 161 -3.47 20.42 -6.03
N THR A 162 -3.26 19.10 -6.12
CA THR A 162 -1.95 18.55 -6.53
C THR A 162 -1.69 18.84 -8.00
N PHE A 163 -0.44 18.89 -8.45
CA PHE A 163 -0.13 19.15 -9.87
C PHE A 163 -0.69 18.11 -10.85
N SER A 164 -0.98 16.90 -10.37
CA SER A 164 -1.67 15.84 -11.12
C SER A 164 -3.20 15.93 -10.99
N ASN A 165 -3.73 16.83 -10.15
CA ASN A 165 -5.12 16.93 -9.72
C ASN A 165 -5.69 15.62 -9.15
N LYS A 166 -4.80 14.75 -8.65
CA LYS A 166 -5.11 13.41 -8.16
C LYS A 166 -4.53 13.23 -6.76
N GLY A 167 -5.36 12.79 -5.83
CA GLY A 167 -4.97 12.43 -4.47
C GLY A 167 -4.52 13.62 -3.60
N ARG A 168 -3.80 13.28 -2.53
CA ARG A 168 -3.26 14.20 -1.53
C ARG A 168 -1.80 14.58 -1.81
N TRP A 169 -1.33 15.62 -1.17
CA TRP A 169 0.09 15.95 -1.19
C TRP A 169 0.91 14.90 -0.45
N HIS A 170 2.10 14.58 -0.99
CA HIS A 170 3.04 13.63 -0.41
C HIS A 170 4.40 14.30 -0.25
N ALA A 171 5.09 14.05 0.86
CA ALA A 171 6.42 14.63 1.13
C ALA A 171 7.42 14.36 0.00
N GLN A 172 7.40 13.16 -0.60
CA GLN A 172 8.28 12.82 -1.72
C GLN A 172 8.06 13.74 -2.93
N THR A 173 6.81 14.07 -3.23
CA THR A 173 6.47 14.98 -4.34
C THR A 173 7.00 16.38 -4.06
N ILE A 174 6.82 16.88 -2.84
CA ILE A 174 7.29 18.21 -2.42
C ILE A 174 8.81 18.30 -2.48
N HIS A 175 9.51 17.26 -2.02
CA HIS A 175 10.97 17.18 -2.11
C HIS A 175 11.47 17.31 -3.56
N ARG A 176 10.88 16.54 -4.50
CA ARG A 176 11.21 16.62 -5.92
C ARG A 176 10.95 18.01 -6.51
N LEU A 177 9.83 18.63 -6.12
CA LEU A 177 9.47 19.97 -6.58
C LEU A 177 10.42 21.05 -6.07
N TYR A 178 10.87 20.92 -4.82
CA TYR A 178 11.85 21.81 -4.23
C TYR A 178 13.19 21.74 -4.96
N GLN A 179 13.74 20.54 -5.18
CA GLN A 179 15.00 20.34 -5.92
C GLN A 179 14.94 20.93 -7.34
N LYS A 180 13.86 20.66 -8.08
CA LYS A 180 13.69 21.13 -9.45
C LYS A 180 13.71 22.67 -9.59
N LYS A 181 13.30 23.39 -8.55
CA LYS A 181 13.33 24.86 -8.54
C LYS A 181 14.67 25.41 -8.05
N GLU A 182 15.43 24.67 -7.24
CA GLU A 182 16.84 25.02 -6.95
C GLU A 182 17.72 24.89 -8.20
N GLU A 183 17.53 23.86 -9.02
CA GLU A 183 18.30 23.64 -10.26
C GLU A 183 18.04 24.70 -11.36
N LYS A 184 16.94 25.44 -11.25
CA LYS A 184 16.56 26.48 -12.22
C LYS A 184 16.99 27.89 -11.81
N LYS A 185 17.67 28.03 -10.68
CA LYS A 185 18.18 29.29 -10.15
C LYS A 185 19.66 29.44 -10.47
#